data_AF-A0A4D7Z2Z9-F1
#
_entry.id   AF-A0A4D7Z2Z9-F1
#
_cell.length_a   1.000
_cell.length_b   1.000
_cell.length_c   1.000
_cell.angle_alpha   90.00
_cell.angle_beta   90.00
_cell.angle_gamma   90.00
#
_symmetry.space_group_name_H-M   'P 1'
#
loop_
_entity.id
_entity.type
_entity.pdbx_description
1 polymer ?
#
loop_
_entity_poly.entity_id
_entity_poly.type
_entity_poly.pdbx_seq_one_letter_code
_entity_poly.pdbx_strand_id
1 'polypeptide(L)'
;MKNGAWRSSRHFICSLLGALVSLPASVRADTAEEFVSYYQQAYLQGRDLVPALPIPLDTSSIATRLDLQSVTPKAALSGNAFLAADGTIIKLAGVQGCLSTEPLDYAGIISTCTMISLAAMTATIAEIQEVAGNALPCHELGRSPGHPTVRYAECFFMDRDTARSLSEVLISKGVAFAFRDSAGHPAFPGYAQMETVARANKAGIWASAHFFHPYGERYRANPTMH
;
A
#
# COMPACT_ATOMS: atom_id res chain seq x y z
N MET A 1 -33.21 83.67 -9.06
CA MET A 1 -32.11 83.97 -8.12
C MET A 1 -31.15 82.79 -8.04
N LYS A 2 -29.87 83.05 -8.35
CA LYS A 2 -28.63 82.35 -7.95
C LYS A 2 -28.39 80.87 -8.37
N ASN A 3 -27.67 80.74 -9.48
CA ASN A 3 -26.33 80.13 -9.70
C ASN A 3 -25.90 78.87 -8.91
N GLY A 4 -25.31 77.90 -9.63
CA GLY A 4 -24.19 77.11 -9.11
C GLY A 4 -23.99 75.72 -9.72
N ALA A 5 -23.14 75.62 -10.75
CA ALA A 5 -22.55 74.36 -11.20
C ALA A 5 -21.23 74.09 -10.45
N TRP A 6 -20.96 72.84 -10.03
CA TRP A 6 -19.59 72.29 -9.96
C TRP A 6 -19.58 70.75 -9.82
N ARG A 7 -18.83 70.09 -10.71
CA ARG A 7 -18.31 68.70 -10.68
C ARG A 7 -17.78 68.25 -9.30
N SER A 8 -17.85 66.95 -9.00
CA SER A 8 -16.62 66.14 -8.82
C SER A 8 -16.89 64.64 -8.75
N SER A 9 -16.09 63.89 -9.50
CA SER A 9 -15.87 62.45 -9.51
C SER A 9 -15.74 61.81 -8.11
N ARG A 10 -16.24 60.58 -7.97
CA ARG A 10 -15.54 59.52 -7.24
C ARG A 10 -16.01 58.13 -7.68
N HIS A 11 -15.15 57.49 -8.45
CA HIS A 11 -15.18 56.06 -8.74
C HIS A 11 -14.93 55.29 -7.44
N PHE A 12 -15.90 54.49 -6.98
CA PHE A 12 -15.65 53.43 -6.02
C PHE A 12 -15.40 52.14 -6.81
N ILE A 13 -14.13 51.91 -7.14
CA ILE A 13 -13.65 50.63 -7.67
C ILE A 13 -13.56 49.67 -6.50
N CYS A 14 -14.50 48.73 -6.41
CA CYS A 14 -14.37 47.54 -5.56
C CYS A 14 -13.15 46.74 -6.01
N SER A 15 -12.04 46.87 -5.27
CA SER A 15 -10.89 45.98 -5.40
C SER A 15 -11.06 44.84 -4.40
N LEU A 16 -11.63 43.72 -4.88
CA LEU A 16 -11.55 42.43 -4.19
C LEU A 16 -10.11 41.92 -4.34
N LEU A 17 -9.25 42.21 -3.36
CA LEU A 17 -8.00 41.47 -3.19
C LEU A 17 -8.37 40.07 -2.69
N GLY A 18 -8.44 39.11 -3.61
CA GLY A 18 -8.44 37.70 -3.29
C GLY A 18 -7.08 37.31 -2.74
N ALA A 19 -6.97 37.24 -1.41
CA ALA A 19 -5.85 36.57 -0.77
C ALA A 19 -6.01 35.06 -1.00
N LEU A 20 -5.24 34.51 -1.94
CA LEU A 20 -4.99 33.07 -1.98
C LEU A 20 -4.15 32.73 -0.75
N VAL A 21 -4.82 32.33 0.34
CA VAL A 21 -4.15 31.70 1.48
C VAL A 21 -3.72 30.31 1.00
N SER A 22 -2.48 30.22 0.53
CA SER A 22 -1.79 28.94 0.47
C SER A 22 -1.67 28.44 1.92
N LEU A 23 -2.45 27.42 2.28
CA LEU A 23 -2.28 26.71 3.55
C LEU A 23 -0.80 26.27 3.68
N PRO A 24 -0.18 26.42 4.87
CA PRO A 24 1.18 25.98 5.06
C PRO A 24 1.22 24.45 4.96
N ALA A 25 2.21 23.92 4.22
CA ALA A 25 2.42 22.49 3.99
C ALA A 25 2.51 21.67 5.30
N SER A 26 2.81 22.33 6.42
CA SER A 26 2.89 21.73 7.76
C SER A 26 1.56 21.14 8.25
N VAL A 27 0.41 21.77 7.97
CA VAL A 27 -0.91 21.23 8.38
C VAL A 27 -1.23 19.92 7.64
N ARG A 28 -0.75 19.78 6.40
CA ARG A 28 -0.95 18.56 5.60
C ARG A 28 0.01 17.44 6.01
N ALA A 29 1.21 17.77 6.50
CA ALA A 29 2.16 16.80 7.03
C ALA A 29 1.63 16.16 8.33
N ASP A 30 1.12 16.97 9.26
CA ASP A 30 0.48 16.50 10.50
C ASP A 30 -0.64 15.49 10.22
N THR A 31 -1.49 15.78 9.23
CA THR A 31 -2.57 14.86 8.84
C THR A 31 -2.09 13.58 8.17
N ALA A 32 -0.97 13.62 7.44
CA ALA A 32 -0.46 12.45 6.73
C ALA A 32 0.25 11.50 7.70
N GLU A 33 1.00 12.03 8.67
CA GLU A 33 1.65 11.25 9.72
C GLU A 33 0.62 10.63 10.67
N GLU A 34 -0.40 11.39 11.09
CA GLU A 34 -1.51 10.86 11.89
C GLU A 34 -2.26 9.76 11.15
N PHE A 35 -2.55 9.98 9.86
CA PHE A 35 -3.18 8.98 8.99
C PHE A 35 -2.34 7.69 8.91
N VAL A 36 -1.03 7.81 8.63
CA VAL A 36 -0.13 6.65 8.54
C VAL A 36 -0.08 5.91 9.88
N SER A 37 0.10 6.64 10.98
CA SER A 37 0.14 6.08 12.34
C SER A 37 -1.14 5.31 12.67
N TYR A 38 -2.31 5.86 12.34
CA TYR A 38 -3.60 5.19 12.56
C TYR A 38 -3.68 3.82 11.86
N TYR A 39 -3.28 3.73 10.59
CA TYR A 39 -3.27 2.47 9.83
C TYR A 39 -2.24 1.48 10.37
N GLN A 40 -1.02 1.96 10.65
CA GLN A 40 0.06 1.11 11.16
C GLN A 40 -0.29 0.53 12.54
N GLN A 41 -0.83 1.34 13.46
CA GLN A 41 -1.24 0.87 14.78
C GLN A 41 -2.35 -0.17 14.70
N ALA A 42 -3.35 0.04 13.83
CA ALA A 42 -4.39 -0.95 13.60
C ALA A 42 -3.80 -2.26 13.04
N TYR A 43 -2.87 -2.17 12.09
CA TYR A 43 -2.21 -3.33 11.49
C TYR A 43 -1.37 -4.11 12.51
N LEU A 44 -0.63 -3.41 13.37
CA LEU A 44 0.12 -4.03 14.48
C LEU A 44 -0.79 -4.81 15.44
N GLN A 45 -2.05 -4.41 15.56
CA GLN A 45 -3.09 -5.11 16.33
C GLN A 45 -3.80 -6.23 15.53
N GLY A 46 -3.29 -6.62 14.36
CA GLY A 46 -3.86 -7.67 13.51
C GLY A 46 -5.03 -7.21 12.63
N ARG A 47 -5.23 -5.89 12.49
CA ARG A 47 -6.34 -5.32 11.72
C ARG A 47 -5.82 -4.52 10.52
N ASP A 48 -5.89 -5.10 9.33
CA ASP A 48 -5.64 -4.34 8.09
C ASP A 48 -6.86 -3.49 7.74
N LEU A 49 -6.75 -2.18 7.91
CA LEU A 49 -7.80 -1.23 7.56
C LEU A 49 -7.90 -0.97 6.06
N VAL A 50 -6.89 -1.38 5.28
CA VAL A 50 -6.97 -1.27 3.83
C VAL A 50 -7.91 -2.38 3.32
N PRO A 51 -9.04 -2.03 2.69
CA PRO A 51 -10.03 -3.01 2.28
C PRO A 51 -9.42 -4.11 1.40
N ALA A 52 -9.97 -5.31 1.53
CA ALA A 52 -9.73 -6.36 0.56
C ALA A 52 -10.43 -6.01 -0.75
N LEU A 53 -9.92 -6.52 -1.86
CA LEU A 53 -10.54 -6.30 -3.15
C LEU A 53 -11.94 -6.95 -3.16
N PRO A 54 -13.01 -6.19 -3.48
CA PRO A 54 -14.39 -6.68 -3.38
C PRO A 54 -14.79 -7.65 -4.51
N ILE A 55 -14.00 -7.76 -5.57
CA ILE A 55 -14.25 -8.55 -6.78
C ILE A 55 -12.96 -9.31 -7.12
N PRO A 56 -12.97 -10.47 -7.77
CA PRO A 56 -11.73 -11.07 -8.28
C PRO A 56 -10.92 -10.08 -9.13
N LEU A 57 -9.60 -10.04 -8.94
CA LEU A 57 -8.70 -9.25 -9.80
C LEU A 57 -8.86 -9.73 -11.24
N ASP A 58 -9.17 -8.81 -12.16
CA ASP A 58 -8.98 -9.09 -13.57
C ASP A 58 -7.48 -9.00 -13.88
N THR A 59 -6.84 -10.15 -13.98
CA THR A 59 -5.41 -10.27 -14.28
C THR A 59 -5.14 -10.36 -15.78
N SER A 60 -6.17 -10.34 -16.63
CA SER A 60 -6.02 -10.47 -18.08
C SER A 60 -5.19 -9.33 -18.69
N SER A 61 -5.26 -8.13 -18.09
CA SER A 61 -4.49 -6.96 -18.52
C SER A 61 -2.98 -7.18 -18.43
N ILE A 62 -2.51 -8.04 -17.52
CA ILE A 62 -1.09 -8.37 -17.34
C ILE A 62 -0.53 -9.19 -18.50
N ALA A 63 -1.37 -9.96 -19.18
CA ALA A 63 -0.97 -10.68 -20.39
C ALA A 63 -0.86 -9.76 -21.62
N THR A 64 -1.26 -8.50 -21.49
CA THR A 64 -1.24 -7.50 -22.56
C THR A 64 -0.27 -6.37 -22.22
N ARG A 65 -0.37 -5.22 -22.90
CA ARG A 65 0.49 -4.08 -22.61
C ARG A 65 0.11 -3.46 -21.27
N LEU A 66 1.03 -3.46 -20.31
CA LEU A 66 0.86 -2.79 -19.03
C LEU A 66 0.72 -1.29 -19.22
N ASP A 67 -0.38 -0.72 -18.70
CA ASP A 67 -0.51 0.72 -18.45
C ASP A 67 0.22 1.05 -17.15
N LEU A 68 1.46 1.55 -17.27
CA LEU A 68 2.32 1.84 -16.12
C LEU A 68 2.19 3.31 -15.72
N GLN A 69 1.66 3.53 -14.53
CA GLN A 69 1.53 4.85 -13.92
C GLN A 69 2.61 5.05 -12.88
N SER A 70 3.27 6.21 -12.91
CA SER A 70 4.30 6.57 -11.94
C SER A 70 3.67 6.87 -10.58
N VAL A 71 4.10 6.16 -9.53
CA VAL A 71 3.61 6.32 -8.16
C VAL A 71 4.78 6.53 -7.21
N THR A 72 4.73 7.60 -6.42
CA THR A 72 5.72 7.85 -5.35
C THR A 72 5.21 7.34 -4.01
N PRO A 73 5.82 6.28 -3.42
CA PRO A 73 5.48 5.84 -2.08
C PRO A 73 5.88 6.88 -1.03
N LYS A 74 5.00 7.13 -0.04
CA LYS A 74 5.29 7.95 1.14
C LYS A 74 5.59 7.12 2.37
N ALA A 75 4.74 6.13 2.68
CA ALA A 75 4.90 5.30 3.86
C ALA A 75 4.14 3.99 3.72
N ALA A 76 4.68 2.90 4.27
CA ALA A 76 3.93 1.66 4.42
C ALA A 76 2.75 1.84 5.38
N LEU A 77 1.60 1.26 5.04
CA LEU A 77 0.40 1.24 5.88
C LEU A 77 0.16 -0.15 6.48
N SER A 78 0.56 -1.20 5.74
CA SER A 78 0.50 -2.60 6.14
C SER A 78 1.66 -3.36 5.48
N GLY A 79 1.71 -4.68 5.61
CA GLY A 79 2.72 -5.52 4.96
C GLY A 79 2.63 -5.64 3.44
N ASN A 80 1.58 -5.09 2.82
CA ASN A 80 1.35 -5.15 1.38
C ASN A 80 0.64 -3.88 0.85
N ALA A 81 0.60 -2.80 1.62
CA ALA A 81 -0.01 -1.54 1.19
C ALA A 81 0.79 -0.33 1.66
N PHE A 82 0.74 0.75 0.87
CA PHE A 82 1.43 2.01 1.17
C PHE A 82 0.60 3.22 0.76
N LEU A 83 0.83 4.34 1.42
CA LEU A 83 0.30 5.65 1.04
C LEU A 83 1.14 6.23 -0.09
N ALA A 84 0.51 6.64 -1.19
CA ALA A 84 1.16 7.35 -2.27
C ALA A 84 1.21 8.87 -2.03
N ALA A 85 2.09 9.56 -2.76
CA ALA A 85 2.28 11.00 -2.62
C ALA A 85 1.01 11.82 -2.87
N ASP A 86 0.15 11.36 -3.77
CA ASP A 86 -1.14 11.96 -4.14
C ASP A 86 -2.26 11.71 -3.10
N GLY A 87 -1.99 10.91 -2.06
CA GLY A 87 -2.95 10.56 -1.01
C GLY A 87 -3.80 9.33 -1.31
N THR A 88 -3.57 8.64 -2.44
CA THR A 88 -4.18 7.33 -2.69
C THR A 88 -3.47 6.24 -1.89
N ILE A 89 -4.21 5.20 -1.49
CA ILE A 89 -3.61 3.98 -0.96
C ILE A 89 -3.34 3.05 -2.13
N ILE A 90 -2.12 2.55 -2.24
CA ILE A 90 -1.79 1.43 -3.12
C ILE A 90 -1.74 0.17 -2.29
N LYS A 91 -2.56 -0.82 -2.65
CA LYS A 91 -2.50 -2.19 -2.13
C LYS A 91 -1.92 -3.09 -3.20
N LEU A 92 -0.84 -3.80 -2.88
CA LEU A 92 -0.20 -4.71 -3.81
C LEU A 92 -1.13 -5.86 -4.16
N ALA A 93 -1.31 -6.07 -5.46
CA ALA A 93 -2.22 -7.08 -5.97
C ALA A 93 -1.68 -8.49 -5.74
N GLY A 94 -2.56 -9.39 -5.30
CA GLY A 94 -2.22 -10.81 -5.16
C GLY A 94 -1.16 -11.14 -4.10
N VAL A 95 -0.79 -10.17 -3.25
CA VAL A 95 0.08 -10.36 -2.08
C VAL A 95 -0.72 -10.13 -0.82
N GLN A 96 -0.38 -10.85 0.24
CA GLN A 96 -0.96 -10.66 1.56
C GLN A 96 0.15 -10.52 2.61
N GLY A 97 0.08 -9.43 3.36
CA GLY A 97 0.87 -9.25 4.57
C GLY A 97 0.28 -10.06 5.73
N CYS A 98 1.12 -10.38 6.71
CA CYS A 98 0.69 -11.18 7.85
C CYS A 98 -0.23 -10.42 8.82
N LEU A 99 -1.24 -11.09 9.38
CA LEU A 99 -2.18 -10.50 10.36
C LEU A 99 -2.09 -11.10 11.76
N SER A 100 -1.24 -12.10 11.98
CA SER A 100 -1.07 -12.69 13.30
C SER A 100 -0.31 -11.74 14.23
N THR A 101 -0.85 -11.56 15.44
CA THR A 101 -0.21 -10.87 16.56
C THR A 101 0.56 -11.82 17.47
N GLU A 102 0.63 -13.11 17.12
CA GLU A 102 1.42 -14.08 17.87
C GLU A 102 2.93 -13.80 17.68
N PRO A 103 3.74 -13.89 18.75
CA PRO A 103 5.17 -13.75 18.66
C PRO A 103 5.80 -14.86 17.80
N LEU A 104 6.79 -14.49 16.99
CA LEU A 104 7.65 -15.43 16.28
C LEU A 104 9.09 -14.91 16.24
N ASP A 105 10.04 -15.84 16.11
CA ASP A 105 11.45 -15.51 15.88
C ASP A 105 11.67 -15.20 14.40
N TYR A 106 12.20 -14.01 14.13
CA TYR A 106 12.66 -13.59 12.82
C TYR A 106 14.12 -13.15 12.92
N ALA A 107 15.03 -13.98 12.42
CA ALA A 107 16.47 -13.72 12.43
C ALA A 107 17.01 -13.33 13.83
N GLY A 108 16.51 -13.97 14.89
CA GLY A 108 16.90 -13.71 16.29
C GLY A 108 16.16 -12.54 16.94
N ILE A 109 15.19 -11.93 16.26
CA ILE A 109 14.31 -10.90 16.81
C ILE A 109 12.95 -11.54 17.09
N ILE A 110 12.52 -11.52 18.36
CA ILE A 110 11.18 -11.93 18.75
C ILE A 110 10.22 -10.76 18.50
N SER A 111 9.29 -10.92 17.58
CA SER A 111 8.30 -9.90 17.24
C SER A 111 7.01 -10.53 16.70
N THR A 112 5.95 -9.75 16.54
CA THR A 112 4.72 -10.24 15.92
C THR A 112 4.87 -10.34 14.40
N CYS A 113 4.13 -11.26 13.80
CA CYS A 113 4.11 -11.43 12.36
C CYS A 113 3.64 -10.15 11.64
N THR A 114 2.67 -9.43 12.21
CA THR A 114 2.24 -8.09 11.74
C THR A 114 3.38 -7.07 11.74
N MET A 115 4.16 -7.00 12.83
CA MET A 115 5.25 -6.05 12.94
C MET A 115 6.37 -6.34 11.94
N ILE A 116 6.76 -7.62 11.79
CA ILE A 116 7.77 -8.04 10.81
C ILE A 116 7.33 -7.69 9.39
N SER A 117 6.08 -8.01 9.05
CA SER A 117 5.48 -7.74 7.74
C SER A 117 5.46 -6.23 7.42
N LEU A 118 5.05 -5.38 8.37
CA LEU A 118 5.05 -3.92 8.21
C LEU A 118 6.47 -3.35 8.11
N ALA A 119 7.38 -3.79 8.98
CA ALA A 119 8.77 -3.34 8.97
C ALA A 119 9.46 -3.70 7.66
N ALA A 120 9.21 -4.91 7.13
CA ALA A 120 9.79 -5.34 5.88
C ALA A 120 9.23 -4.59 4.66
N MET A 121 7.94 -4.23 4.66
CA MET A 121 7.38 -3.33 3.64
C MET A 121 8.06 -1.96 3.69
N THR A 122 8.22 -1.40 4.90
CA THR A 122 8.88 -0.11 5.11
C THR A 122 10.33 -0.14 4.62
N ALA A 123 11.10 -1.16 5.02
CA ALA A 123 12.48 -1.34 4.60
C ALA A 123 12.60 -1.56 3.09
N THR A 124 11.71 -2.36 2.49
CA THR A 124 11.74 -2.63 1.05
C THR A 124 11.43 -1.38 0.23
N ILE A 125 10.49 -0.52 0.67
CA ILE A 125 10.27 0.78 0.03
C ILE A 125 11.54 1.63 0.10
N ALA A 126 12.18 1.74 1.27
CA ALA A 126 13.40 2.54 1.44
C ALA A 126 14.56 2.01 0.57
N GLU A 127 14.82 0.71 0.57
CA GLU A 127 15.82 0.06 -0.29
C GLU A 127 15.60 0.36 -1.77
N ILE A 128 14.34 0.25 -2.24
CA ILE A 128 14.01 0.54 -3.64
C ILE A 128 14.22 2.01 -3.96
N GLN A 129 13.89 2.92 -3.04
CA GLN A 129 14.10 4.36 -3.23
C GLN A 129 15.57 4.72 -3.39
N GLU A 130 16.48 4.00 -2.72
CA GLU A 130 17.92 4.18 -2.87
C GLU A 130 18.45 3.67 -4.23
N VAL A 131 17.89 2.57 -4.74
CA VAL A 131 18.40 1.89 -5.95
C VAL A 131 17.74 2.37 -7.24
N ALA A 132 16.41 2.53 -7.23
CA ALA A 132 15.59 2.78 -8.42
C ALA A 132 14.95 4.19 -8.42
N GLY A 133 15.20 4.98 -7.37
CA GLY A 133 14.60 6.29 -7.18
C GLY A 133 13.21 6.23 -6.54
N ASN A 134 12.62 7.40 -6.40
CA ASN A 134 11.45 7.67 -5.57
C ASN A 134 10.09 7.42 -6.25
N ALA A 135 10.07 6.86 -7.46
CA ALA A 135 8.83 6.57 -8.18
C ALA A 135 8.84 5.13 -8.72
N LEU A 136 7.73 4.42 -8.46
CA LEU A 136 7.49 3.07 -8.93
C LEU A 136 6.51 3.11 -10.12
N PRO A 137 6.85 2.52 -11.28
CA PRO A 137 5.86 2.20 -12.29
C PRO A 137 4.88 1.14 -11.74
N CYS A 138 3.61 1.50 -11.65
CA CYS A 138 2.55 0.61 -11.17
C CYS A 138 1.46 0.42 -12.23
N HIS A 139 1.05 -0.82 -12.45
CA HIS A 139 -0.10 -1.17 -13.26
C HIS A 139 -1.32 -1.43 -12.37
N GLU A 140 -2.40 -0.68 -12.57
CA GLU A 140 -3.62 -0.85 -11.80
C GLU A 140 -4.50 -1.96 -12.37
N LEU A 141 -4.98 -2.83 -11.48
CA LEU A 141 -5.86 -3.96 -11.78
C LEU A 141 -7.28 -3.74 -11.25
N GLY A 142 -7.45 -2.75 -10.38
CA GLY A 142 -8.74 -2.36 -9.86
C GLY A 142 -8.63 -1.24 -8.84
N ARG A 143 -9.77 -0.70 -8.43
CA ARG A 143 -9.86 0.32 -7.39
C ARG A 143 -11.12 0.18 -6.57
N SER A 144 -11.04 0.57 -5.31
CA SER A 144 -12.19 0.82 -4.44
C SER A 144 -12.34 2.34 -4.28
N PRO A 145 -13.46 2.94 -4.73
CA PRO A 145 -13.70 4.35 -4.52
C PRO A 145 -13.89 4.64 -3.03
N GLY A 146 -13.41 5.80 -2.57
CA GLY A 146 -13.47 6.20 -1.17
C GLY A 146 -12.55 7.36 -0.85
N HIS A 147 -12.54 7.76 0.41
CA HIS A 147 -11.63 8.77 0.97
C HIS A 147 -10.81 8.15 2.10
N PRO A 148 -9.58 7.66 1.83
CA PRO A 148 -8.87 7.71 0.54
C PRO A 148 -9.33 6.63 -0.45
N THR A 149 -9.02 6.86 -1.73
CA THR A 149 -9.21 5.85 -2.78
C THR A 149 -8.13 4.78 -2.64
N VAL A 150 -8.52 3.52 -2.79
CA VAL A 150 -7.61 2.37 -2.76
C VAL A 150 -7.45 1.83 -4.16
N ARG A 151 -6.21 1.72 -4.64
CA ARG A 151 -5.85 1.15 -5.92
C ARG A 151 -5.15 -0.18 -5.68
N TYR A 152 -5.60 -1.22 -6.36
CA TYR A 152 -4.98 -2.54 -6.35
C TYR A 152 -4.08 -2.62 -7.56
N ALA A 153 -2.78 -2.73 -7.33
CA ALA A 153 -1.81 -2.57 -8.39
C ALA A 153 -0.64 -3.53 -8.25
N GLU A 154 -0.04 -3.87 -9.38
CA GLU A 154 1.29 -4.44 -9.42
C GLU A 154 2.31 -3.31 -9.63
N CYS A 155 3.32 -3.23 -8.75
CA CYS A 155 4.31 -2.16 -8.79
C CYS A 155 5.69 -2.74 -9.02
N PHE A 156 6.43 -2.11 -9.93
CA PHE A 156 7.73 -2.56 -10.37
C PHE A 156 8.81 -1.54 -10.02
N PHE A 157 10.05 -1.97 -10.06
CA PHE A 157 11.23 -1.12 -10.02
C PHE A 157 12.35 -1.75 -10.85
N MET A 158 13.34 -0.95 -11.24
CA MET A 158 14.53 -1.46 -11.92
C MET A 158 15.59 -1.79 -10.89
N ASP A 159 15.99 -3.05 -10.83
CA ASP A 159 17.22 -3.47 -10.17
C ASP A 159 18.27 -3.73 -11.25
N ARG A 160 19.21 -2.79 -11.40
CA ARG A 160 20.11 -2.72 -12.55
C ARG A 160 19.30 -2.71 -13.85
N ASP A 161 19.49 -3.71 -14.71
CA ASP A 161 18.80 -3.84 -15.99
C ASP A 161 17.59 -4.79 -15.95
N THR A 162 17.16 -5.21 -14.75
CA THR A 162 16.05 -6.15 -14.57
C THR A 162 14.87 -5.48 -13.89
N ALA A 163 13.70 -5.52 -14.53
CA ALA A 163 12.45 -5.13 -13.88
C ALA A 163 12.07 -6.17 -12.82
N ARG A 164 11.80 -5.72 -11.60
CA ARG A 164 11.43 -6.56 -10.46
C ARG A 164 10.07 -6.12 -9.94
N SER A 165 9.21 -7.11 -9.65
CA SER A 165 7.95 -6.87 -8.95
C SER A 165 8.22 -6.66 -7.45
N LEU A 166 7.64 -5.61 -6.88
CA LEU A 166 7.65 -5.38 -5.44
C LEU A 166 6.94 -6.53 -4.69
N SER A 167 5.83 -7.01 -5.24
CA SER A 167 5.07 -8.14 -4.73
C SER A 167 5.93 -9.40 -4.61
N GLU A 168 6.65 -9.76 -5.68
CA GLU A 168 7.53 -10.93 -5.71
C GLU A 168 8.69 -10.81 -4.72
N VAL A 169 9.25 -9.61 -4.56
CA VAL A 169 10.34 -9.37 -3.61
C VAL A 169 9.90 -9.64 -2.18
N LEU A 170 8.72 -9.13 -1.77
CA LEU A 170 8.18 -9.35 -0.43
C LEU A 170 7.89 -10.83 -0.16
N ILE A 171 7.34 -11.54 -1.15
CA ILE A 171 7.09 -12.98 -1.05
C ILE A 171 8.41 -13.76 -0.95
N SER A 172 9.39 -13.42 -1.79
CA SER A 172 10.70 -14.10 -1.82
C SER A 172 11.49 -13.90 -0.52
N LYS A 173 11.39 -12.71 0.08
CA LYS A 173 11.96 -12.42 1.42
C LYS A 173 11.23 -13.16 2.55
N GLY A 174 10.07 -13.77 2.27
CA GLY A 174 9.26 -14.47 3.27
C GLY A 174 8.64 -13.53 4.30
N VAL A 175 8.30 -12.30 3.91
CA VAL A 175 7.66 -11.30 4.80
C VAL A 175 6.21 -11.03 4.41
N ALA A 176 5.80 -11.56 3.25
CA ALA A 176 4.45 -11.65 2.76
C ALA A 176 4.25 -13.00 2.07
N PHE A 177 3.02 -13.32 1.67
CA PHE A 177 2.68 -14.57 0.97
C PHE A 177 1.68 -14.33 -0.14
N ALA A 178 1.52 -15.31 -1.02
CA ALA A 178 0.59 -15.22 -2.14
C ALA A 178 -0.84 -15.14 -1.61
N PHE A 179 -1.57 -14.10 -2.01
CA PHE A 179 -2.99 -13.98 -1.70
C PHE A 179 -3.76 -15.07 -2.43
N ARG A 180 -4.70 -15.69 -1.72
CA ARG A 180 -5.58 -16.73 -2.24
C ARG A 180 -7.03 -16.28 -2.14
N ASP A 181 -7.81 -16.60 -3.16
CA ASP A 181 -9.24 -16.38 -3.16
C ASP A 181 -9.95 -17.28 -2.13
N SER A 182 -11.28 -17.15 -2.04
CA SER A 182 -12.10 -17.96 -1.13
C SER A 182 -12.07 -19.46 -1.45
N ALA A 183 -11.68 -19.85 -2.66
CA ALA A 183 -11.48 -21.23 -3.08
C ALA A 183 -10.03 -21.72 -2.84
N GLY A 184 -9.15 -20.87 -2.33
CA GLY A 184 -7.75 -21.17 -2.05
C GLY A 184 -6.82 -21.05 -3.27
N HIS A 185 -7.33 -20.57 -4.41
CA HIS A 185 -6.52 -20.38 -5.61
C HIS A 185 -5.72 -19.08 -5.50
N PRO A 186 -4.42 -19.10 -5.83
CA PRO A 186 -3.62 -17.88 -5.83
C PRO A 186 -4.07 -16.95 -6.96
N ALA A 187 -4.20 -15.65 -6.66
CA ALA A 187 -4.51 -14.65 -7.69
C ALA A 187 -3.43 -14.61 -8.80
N PHE A 188 -2.18 -14.87 -8.42
CA PHE A 188 -1.06 -15.05 -9.33
C PHE A 188 -0.39 -16.41 -9.08
N PRO A 189 -0.47 -17.36 -10.02
CA PRO A 189 0.19 -18.67 -9.87
C PRO A 189 1.70 -18.56 -9.62
N GLY A 190 2.39 -17.60 -10.26
CA GLY A 190 3.81 -17.35 -10.05
C GLY A 190 4.16 -16.99 -8.60
N TYR A 191 3.28 -16.26 -7.91
CA TYR A 191 3.50 -15.87 -6.51
C TYR A 191 3.42 -17.08 -5.58
N ALA A 192 2.53 -18.04 -5.85
CA ALA A 192 2.47 -19.29 -5.07
C ALA A 192 3.73 -20.16 -5.26
N GLN A 193 4.33 -20.13 -6.45
CA GLN A 193 5.60 -20.81 -6.69
C GLN A 193 6.74 -20.15 -5.89
N MET A 194 6.83 -18.81 -5.92
CA MET A 194 7.81 -18.07 -5.14
C MET A 194 7.63 -18.28 -3.63
N GLU A 195 6.39 -18.28 -3.15
CA GLU A 195 6.06 -18.58 -1.75
C GLU A 195 6.54 -19.98 -1.35
N THR A 196 6.38 -20.97 -2.24
CA THR A 196 6.86 -22.35 -2.01
C THR A 196 8.38 -22.39 -1.87
N VAL A 197 9.10 -21.65 -2.71
CA VAL A 197 10.57 -21.54 -2.62
C VAL A 197 10.99 -20.84 -1.32
N ALA A 198 10.35 -19.72 -0.97
CA ALA A 198 10.61 -19.00 0.28
C ALA A 198 10.39 -19.90 1.51
N ARG A 199 9.32 -20.69 1.51
CA ARG A 199 9.02 -21.66 2.56
C ARG A 199 10.07 -22.77 2.64
N ALA A 200 10.45 -23.36 1.51
CA ALA A 200 11.47 -24.41 1.46
C ALA A 200 12.83 -23.91 2.00
N ASN A 201 13.16 -22.65 1.71
CA ASN A 201 14.37 -21.99 2.17
C ASN A 201 14.27 -21.44 3.59
N LYS A 202 13.13 -21.60 4.27
CA LYS A 202 12.89 -21.04 5.60
C LYS A 202 13.14 -19.51 5.63
N ALA A 203 12.74 -18.82 4.57
CA ALA A 203 12.93 -17.38 4.45
C ALA A 203 11.95 -16.61 5.34
N GLY A 204 12.45 -15.60 6.04
CA GLY A 204 11.64 -14.70 6.85
C GLY A 204 10.74 -15.41 7.86
N ILE A 205 9.44 -15.11 7.84
CA ILE A 205 8.44 -15.70 8.76
C ILE A 205 8.36 -17.22 8.65
N TRP A 206 8.76 -17.80 7.51
CA TRP A 206 8.80 -19.25 7.28
C TRP A 206 9.93 -19.97 8.03
N ALA A 207 10.87 -19.24 8.62
CA ALA A 207 11.87 -19.81 9.51
C ALA A 207 11.27 -20.34 10.82
N SER A 208 10.16 -19.74 11.27
CA SER A 208 9.48 -20.11 12.49
C SER A 208 8.67 -21.39 12.30
N ALA A 209 8.95 -22.40 13.11
CA ALA A 209 8.13 -23.62 13.18
C ALA A 209 6.71 -23.37 13.70
N HIS A 210 6.46 -22.21 14.31
CA HIS A 210 5.16 -21.83 14.86
C HIS A 210 4.30 -21.04 13.86
N PHE A 211 4.88 -20.61 12.73
CA PHE A 211 4.11 -19.91 11.71
C PHE A 211 3.38 -20.92 10.82
N PHE A 212 2.05 -20.81 10.79
CA PHE A 212 1.20 -21.57 9.88
C PHE A 212 0.57 -20.63 8.86
N HIS A 213 0.63 -21.00 7.58
CA HIS A 213 -0.02 -20.23 6.54
C HIS A 213 -1.54 -20.14 6.83
N PRO A 214 -2.17 -18.96 6.73
CA PRO A 214 -3.58 -18.78 7.08
C PRO A 214 -4.54 -19.66 6.25
N TYR A 215 -4.12 -20.11 5.06
CA TYR A 215 -4.89 -21.00 4.19
C TYR A 215 -4.41 -22.48 4.21
N GLY A 216 -3.66 -22.92 5.23
CA GLY A 216 -3.11 -24.29 5.37
C GLY A 216 -3.63 -25.07 6.59
N GLU A 217 -3.93 -26.36 6.39
CA GLU A 217 -4.55 -27.41 7.26
C GLU A 217 -5.88 -27.06 7.96
N ARG A 218 -6.05 -25.89 8.57
CA ARG A 218 -7.35 -25.52 9.20
C ARG A 218 -8.47 -25.31 8.19
N TYR A 219 -8.17 -24.88 6.96
CA TYR A 219 -9.18 -24.69 5.91
C TYR A 219 -9.71 -26.01 5.31
N ARG A 220 -8.98 -27.13 5.46
CA ARG A 220 -9.50 -28.47 5.17
C ARG A 220 -10.28 -29.08 6.34
N ALA A 221 -10.21 -28.47 7.53
CA ALA A 221 -10.77 -29.00 8.77
C ALA A 221 -11.88 -28.14 9.40
N ASN A 222 -12.23 -26.98 8.84
CA ASN A 222 -13.36 -26.17 9.31
C ASN A 222 -14.52 -26.22 8.30
N PRO A 223 -15.48 -27.15 8.45
CA PRO A 223 -16.85 -26.78 8.14
C PRO A 223 -17.23 -25.63 9.09
N THR A 224 -17.99 -24.67 8.57
CA THR A 224 -18.68 -23.64 9.37
C THR A 224 -19.13 -24.20 10.72
N MET A 225 -18.57 -23.68 11.82
CA MET A 225 -19.21 -23.84 13.12
C MET A 225 -20.21 -22.69 13.29
N HIS A 226 -21.47 -23.09 13.38
CA HIS A 226 -22.61 -22.31 13.85
C HIS A 226 -22.41 -21.81 15.28
#